data_AF-A0A3B4TQ94-F1
#
_entry.id   AF-A0A3B4TQ94-F1
#
_cell.length_a   1.000
_cell.length_b   1.000
_cell.length_c   1.000
_cell.angle_alpha   90.00
_cell.angle_beta   90.00
_cell.angle_gamma   90.00
#
_symmetry.space_group_name_H-M   'P 1'
#
loop_
_entity.id
_entity.type
_entity.pdbx_description
1 polymer ?
#
loop_
_entity_poly.entity_id
_entity_poly.type
_entity_poly.pdbx_seq_one_letter_code
_entity_poly.pdbx_strand_id
1 'polypeptide(L)' 'LHFRLFAGSRIFHTIAYVGALPQPSRGLSWIVGMLVTFSMAYRVLSTVL' A
#
# COMPACT_ATOMS: atom_id res chain seq x y z
N LEU A 1 5.54 4.99 10.62
CA LEU A 1 4.52 3.94 10.35
C LEU A 1 4.50 3.51 8.88
N HIS A 2 4.69 4.44 7.93
CA HIS A 2 4.58 4.20 6.48
C HIS A 2 5.21 2.90 5.99
N PHE A 3 6.48 2.62 6.30
CA PHE A 3 7.14 1.39 5.86
C PHE A 3 6.45 0.10 6.33
N ARG A 4 5.95 0.08 7.58
CA ARG A 4 5.24 -1.08 8.14
C ARG A 4 3.89 -1.27 7.45
N LEU A 5 3.15 -0.17 7.23
CA LEU A 5 1.85 -0.22 6.56
C LEU A 5 1.98 -0.63 5.09
N PHE A 6 2.99 -0.09 4.40
CA PHE A 6 3.32 -0.48 3.03
C PHE A 6 3.69 -1.97 2.94
N ALA A 7 4.61 -2.44 3.78
CA ALA A 7 5.02 -3.84 3.80
C ALA A 7 3.84 -4.78 4.06
N GLY A 8 3.01 -4.48 5.07
CA GLY A 8 1.80 -5.24 5.38
C GLY A 8 0.80 -5.27 4.22
N SER A 9 0.57 -4.11 3.58
CA SER A 9 -0.27 -4.01 2.37
C SER A 9 0.24 -4.91 1.25
N ARG A 10 1.55 -4.94 0.97
CA ARG A 10 2.13 -5.75 -0.11
C ARG A 10 2.08 -7.24 0.19
N ILE A 11 2.38 -7.64 1.43
CA ILE A 11 2.26 -9.04 1.86
C ILE A 11 0.80 -9.51 1.70
N PHE A 12 -0.17 -8.74 2.21
CA PHE A 12 -1.58 -9.09 2.06
C PHE A 12 -2.02 -9.10 0.58
N HIS A 13 -1.53 -8.17 -0.23
CA HIS A 13 -1.84 -8.13 -1.66
C HIS A 13 -1.37 -9.41 -2.38
N THR A 14 -0.16 -9.88 -2.08
CA THR A 14 0.35 -11.16 -2.59
C THR A 14 -0.51 -12.34 -2.11
N ILE A 15 -0.88 -12.38 -0.83
CA ILE A 15 -1.79 -13.41 -0.29
C ILE A 15 -3.14 -13.36 -0.99
N ALA A 16 -3.69 -12.16 -1.23
CA ALA A 16 -4.96 -11.97 -1.93
C ALA A 16 -4.94 -12.43 -3.38
N TYR A 17 -3.79 -12.32 -4.05
CA TYR A 17 -3.57 -12.86 -5.39
C TYR A 17 -3.44 -14.39 -5.38
N VAL A 18 -2.53 -14.92 -4.57
CA VAL A 18 -2.21 -16.37 -4.54
C VAL A 18 -3.37 -17.18 -3.99
N GLY A 19 -4.01 -16.72 -2.91
CA GLY A 19 -5.15 -17.38 -2.29
C GLY A 19 -6.48 -17.17 -3.02
N ALA A 20 -6.46 -16.52 -4.19
CA ALA A 20 -7.63 -16.20 -5.00
C ALA A 20 -8.80 -15.57 -4.19
N LEU A 21 -8.48 -14.77 -3.16
CA LEU A 21 -9.48 -14.14 -2.30
C LEU A 21 -10.47 -13.32 -3.14
N PRO A 22 -11.75 -13.26 -2.71
CA PRO A 22 -12.76 -12.53 -3.45
C PRO A 22 -12.38 -11.06 -3.56
N GLN A 23 -12.72 -10.47 -4.71
CA GLN A 23 -12.69 -9.02 -4.85
C GLN A 23 -13.62 -8.42 -3.78
N PRO A 24 -13.27 -7.29 -3.17
CA PRO A 24 -12.29 -6.28 -3.60
C PRO A 24 -10.92 -6.36 -2.90
N SER A 25 -10.59 -7.45 -2.22
CA SER A 25 -9.37 -7.58 -1.37
C SER A 25 -8.06 -7.16 -2.04
N ARG A 26 -7.85 -7.56 -3.30
CA ARG A 26 -6.67 -7.20 -4.10
C ARG A 26 -6.60 -5.70 -4.39
N GLY A 27 -7.73 -5.12 -4.81
CA GLY A 27 -7.83 -3.69 -5.09
C GLY A 27 -7.60 -2.85 -3.85
N LEU A 28 -8.28 -3.18 -2.75
CA LEU A 28 -8.15 -2.45 -1.48
C LEU A 28 -6.72 -2.47 -0.95
N SER A 29 -6.07 -3.64 -0.95
CA SER A 29 -4.70 -3.76 -0.48
C SER A 29 -3.70 -3.00 -1.36
N TRP A 30 -3.92 -2.96 -2.67
CA TRP A 30 -3.12 -2.14 -3.58
C TRP A 30 -3.32 -0.65 -3.32
N ILE A 31 -4.57 -0.19 -3.16
CA ILE A 31 -4.93 1.21 -2.89
C ILE A 31 -4.25 1.67 -1.60
N VAL A 32 -4.35 0.90 -0.52
CA VAL A 32 -3.70 1.24 0.76
C VAL A 32 -2.19 1.43 0.56
N GLY A 33 -1.54 0.52 -0.15
CA GLY A 33 -0.11 0.64 -0.43
C GLY A 33 0.22 1.88 -1.27
N MET A 34 -0.65 2.27 -2.20
CA MET A 34 -0.46 3.49 -2.99
C MET A 34 -0.64 4.77 -2.18
N LEU A 35 -1.66 4.84 -1.31
CA LEU A 35 -1.87 5.99 -0.43
C LEU A 35 -0.67 6.23 0.49
N VAL A 36 -0.04 5.17 0.97
CA VAL A 36 1.19 5.27 1.77
C VAL A 36 2.34 5.84 0.93
N THR A 37 2.53 5.35 -0.29
CA THR A 37 3.55 5.88 -1.22
C THR A 37 3.34 7.37 -1.49
N PHE A 38 2.12 7.78 -1.82
CA PHE A 38 1.81 9.18 -2.05
C PHE A 38 2.00 10.04 -0.80
N SER A 39 1.64 9.54 0.39
CA SER A 39 1.89 10.24 1.65
C SER A 39 3.39 10.45 1.91
N MET A 40 4.23 9.45 1.64
CA MET A 40 5.69 9.59 1.76
C MET A 40 6.24 10.58 0.73
N ALA A 41 5.81 10.48 -0.53
CA ALA A 41 6.22 11.39 -1.59
C ALA A 41 5.85 12.84 -1.26
N TYR A 42 4.61 13.08 -0.83
CA TYR A 42 4.17 14.41 -0.38
C TYR A 42 5.06 14.94 0.75
N ARG A 43 5.33 14.13 1.78
CA ARG A 43 6.21 14.57 2.88
C ARG A 43 7.60 14.95 2.39
N VAL A 44 8.23 14.12 1.57
CA VAL A 44 9.57 14.41 1.03
C VAL A 44 9.54 15.70 0.21
N LEU A 45 8.61 15.82 -0.74
CA LEU A 45 8.50 16.99 -1.61
C LEU A 45 8.20 18.27 -0.82
N SER A 46 7.27 18.23 0.14
CA SER A 46 6.96 19.38 1.02
C SER A 46 8.09 19.78 1.98
N THR A 47 9.10 18.92 2.16
CA THR A 47 10.27 19.24 2.99
C THR A 47 11.38 19.88 2.15
N VAL A 48 11.46 19.54 0.86
CA VAL A 48 12.57 19.97 -0.01
C VAL A 48 12.19 21.09 -0.98
N LEU A 49 10.90 21.30 -1.24
CA LEU A 49 10.34 22.40 -2.03
C LEU A 49 9.77 23.47 -1.10
#